data_AF-A0A7S3GTS5-F1
#
_entry.id   AF-A0A7S3GTS5-F1
#
_cell.length_a   1.000
_cell.length_b   1.000
_cell.length_c   1.000
_cell.angle_alpha   90.00
_cell.angle_beta   90.00
_cell.angle_gamma   90.00
#
_symmetry.space_group_name_H-M   'P 1'
#
loop_
_entity.id
_entity.type
_entity.pdbx_description
1 polymer ?
#
loop_
_entity_poly.entity_id
_entity_poly.type
_entity_poly.pdbx_seq_one_letter_code
_entity_poly.pdbx_strand_id
1 'polypeptide(L)'
;ETRELLGKLNTRRPDGGNLAHYDDSWHIVKENDSVPPSAKWSDCSVEPSMSEYANHADLGARAWMSHSVISFDYRVVEVPRGNLLDPSCDALILGHLPRGSEERWLAEQRPQRRLIVIDETVYKLYGDRVRAYFESRKVQHEILVLPMVEENKSMELTLEVAKKMKEFNIDRRTEPVIAIGGGVCLDVVGLASALFRRRTPYIRVPTTALSYVDASVGAKNGCNFGGSKNRLGTYVPPCAALLDCEFFATQESRDVANGIAEMAKMAIMKSEELFCLLEEHGPRLANDKFMPNSDVDGAPSRVLRLSIESMLE
;
A
#
# COMPACT_ATOMS: atom_id res chain seq x y z
N GLU A 1 2.19 -12.43 48.89
CA GLU A 1 0.78 -12.85 49.07
C GLU A 1 -0.23 -11.96 48.31
N THR A 2 -0.16 -10.62 48.34
CA THR A 2 -1.10 -9.75 47.58
C THR A 2 -0.85 -9.67 46.06
N ARG A 3 0.35 -10.04 45.59
CA ARG A 3 0.67 -10.17 44.14
C ARG A 3 0.06 -11.41 43.49
N GLU A 4 -0.25 -12.45 44.27
CA GLU A 4 -0.78 -13.73 43.76
C GLU A 4 -2.30 -13.76 43.63
N LEU A 5 -3.01 -12.94 44.40
CA LEU A 5 -4.48 -12.89 44.40
C LEU A 5 -5.10 -12.03 43.28
N LEU A 6 -4.31 -11.18 42.62
CA LEU A 6 -4.78 -10.33 41.51
C LEU A 6 -4.28 -10.80 40.14
N GLY A 7 -3.27 -11.67 40.09
CA GLY A 7 -2.73 -12.24 38.85
C GLY A 7 -3.62 -13.30 38.17
N LYS A 8 -4.75 -13.65 38.78
CA LYS A 8 -5.72 -14.65 38.27
C LYS A 8 -7.00 -14.04 37.68
N LEU A 9 -7.05 -12.73 37.44
CA LEU A 9 -8.28 -12.06 36.97
C LEU A 9 -8.39 -11.90 35.45
N ASN A 10 -7.38 -12.27 34.67
CA ASN A 10 -7.44 -12.33 33.21
C ASN A 10 -6.35 -13.28 32.70
N THR A 11 -6.65 -14.58 32.68
CA THR A 11 -5.83 -15.54 31.93
C THR A 11 -6.08 -15.29 30.44
N ARG A 12 -5.07 -14.69 29.78
CA ARG A 12 -4.97 -14.58 28.32
C ARG A 12 -5.31 -15.95 27.72
N ARG A 13 -6.28 -16.02 26.80
CA ARG A 13 -6.49 -17.26 26.03
C ARG A 13 -5.18 -17.59 25.30
N PRO A 14 -4.79 -18.87 25.19
CA PRO A 14 -3.55 -19.27 24.51
C PRO A 14 -3.41 -18.75 23.06
N ASP A 15 -4.51 -18.31 22.47
CA ASP A 15 -4.74 -18.14 21.03
C ASP A 15 -5.51 -16.85 20.64
N GLY A 16 -5.71 -15.88 21.55
CA GLY A 16 -6.40 -14.63 21.18
C GLY A 16 -6.50 -13.53 22.26
N GLY A 17 -7.19 -12.43 21.91
CA GLY A 17 -7.49 -11.31 22.80
C GLY A 17 -8.65 -11.56 23.77
N ASN A 18 -9.07 -10.54 24.53
CA ASN A 18 -10.22 -10.64 25.47
C ASN A 18 -11.36 -9.67 25.15
N LEU A 19 -11.34 -9.04 23.97
CA LEU A 19 -12.43 -8.21 23.48
C LEU A 19 -13.37 -9.02 22.56
N ALA A 20 -14.67 -8.94 22.81
CA ALA A 20 -15.70 -9.52 21.96
C ALA A 20 -16.77 -8.49 21.60
N HIS A 21 -17.22 -8.50 20.33
CA HIS A 21 -18.29 -7.65 19.84
C HIS A 21 -19.61 -8.41 19.81
N TYR A 22 -20.59 -7.95 20.57
CA TYR A 22 -21.98 -8.42 20.57
C TYR A 22 -22.89 -7.27 21.04
N ASP A 23 -24.19 -7.36 20.78
CA ASP A 23 -25.17 -6.30 21.12
C ASP A 23 -24.73 -4.89 20.65
N ASP A 24 -24.17 -4.81 19.44
CA ASP A 24 -23.64 -3.58 18.81
C ASP A 24 -22.56 -2.83 19.62
N SER A 25 -21.84 -3.53 20.51
CA SER A 25 -20.74 -2.93 21.25
C SER A 25 -19.59 -3.89 21.56
N TRP A 26 -18.42 -3.35 21.92
CA TRP A 26 -17.26 -4.13 22.34
C TRP A 26 -17.25 -4.30 23.85
N HIS A 27 -17.08 -5.55 24.30
CA HIS A 27 -17.04 -5.93 25.70
C HIS A 27 -15.68 -6.54 26.06
N ILE A 28 -15.16 -6.18 27.24
CA ILE A 28 -14.02 -6.87 27.86
C ILE A 28 -14.58 -8.12 28.55
N VAL A 29 -14.22 -9.29 28.03
CA VAL A 29 -14.69 -10.57 28.54
C VAL A 29 -13.70 -11.13 29.56
N LYS A 30 -14.21 -11.53 30.73
CA LYS A 30 -13.46 -12.19 31.81
C LYS A 30 -13.65 -13.71 31.77
N GLU A 31 -12.82 -14.44 32.50
CA GLU A 31 -12.75 -15.91 32.50
C GLU A 31 -14.09 -16.63 32.73
N ASN A 32 -15.04 -16.00 33.43
CA ASN A 32 -16.36 -16.58 33.76
C ASN A 32 -17.54 -15.83 33.12
N ASP A 33 -17.29 -14.89 32.21
CA ASP A 33 -18.37 -14.15 31.56
C ASP A 33 -19.06 -15.05 30.51
N SER A 34 -20.39 -15.04 30.51
CA SER A 34 -21.18 -15.69 29.46
C SER A 34 -21.17 -14.80 28.22
N VAL A 35 -20.64 -15.33 27.11
CA VAL A 35 -20.58 -14.63 25.83
C VAL A 35 -21.55 -15.29 24.85
N PRO A 36 -22.38 -14.52 24.13
CA PRO A 36 -23.25 -15.06 23.09
C PRO A 36 -22.45 -15.83 22.02
N PRO A 37 -22.97 -16.96 21.49
CA PRO A 37 -22.30 -17.70 20.41
C PRO A 37 -22.08 -16.86 19.13
N SER A 38 -22.86 -15.80 18.94
CA SER A 38 -22.75 -14.86 17.82
C SER A 38 -21.67 -13.80 17.99
N ALA A 39 -21.00 -13.73 19.14
CA ALA A 39 -20.01 -12.71 19.41
C ALA A 39 -18.79 -12.85 18.49
N LYS A 40 -18.31 -11.72 17.98
CA LYS A 40 -17.09 -11.66 17.16
C LYS A 40 -15.90 -11.32 18.04
N TRP A 41 -14.97 -12.24 18.19
CA TRP A 41 -13.76 -12.04 18.98
C TRP A 41 -12.72 -11.22 18.23
N SER A 42 -11.95 -10.43 18.99
CA SER A 42 -10.79 -9.68 18.50
C SER A 42 -9.50 -10.24 19.11
N ASP A 43 -8.39 -10.07 18.39
CA ASP A 43 -7.04 -10.30 18.92
C ASP A 43 -6.59 -9.22 19.91
N CYS A 44 -7.40 -8.18 20.12
CA CYS A 44 -7.12 -7.10 21.06
C CYS A 44 -7.45 -7.52 22.50
N SER A 45 -6.67 -7.03 23.46
CA SER A 45 -6.94 -7.23 24.89
C SER A 45 -6.84 -5.95 25.71
N VAL A 46 -7.60 -5.90 26.80
CA VAL A 46 -7.48 -4.88 27.85
C VAL A 46 -7.29 -5.58 29.19
N GLU A 47 -6.16 -5.31 29.83
CA GLU A 47 -5.76 -5.95 31.09
C GLU A 47 -5.67 -4.90 32.20
N PRO A 48 -6.60 -4.90 33.17
CA PRO A 48 -6.51 -4.02 34.32
C PRO A 48 -5.51 -4.57 35.35
N SER A 49 -4.77 -3.67 35.98
CA SER A 49 -3.89 -3.96 37.12
C SER A 49 -4.05 -2.90 38.20
N MET A 50 -3.50 -3.15 39.39
CA MET A 50 -3.32 -2.10 40.38
C MET A 50 -2.29 -1.11 39.87
N SER A 51 -2.57 0.19 39.99
CA SER A 51 -1.58 1.20 39.61
C SER A 51 -0.34 1.05 40.49
N GLU A 52 0.82 1.02 39.85
CA GLU A 52 2.14 1.01 40.48
C GLU A 52 2.43 2.27 41.31
N TYR A 53 1.62 3.31 41.15
CA TYR A 53 1.69 4.56 41.90
C TYR A 53 0.68 4.63 43.08
N ALA A 54 -0.11 3.58 43.29
CA ALA A 54 -1.06 3.52 44.40
C ALA A 54 -0.29 3.48 45.74
N ASN A 55 -0.59 4.43 46.63
CA ASN A 55 -0.11 4.42 48.01
C ASN A 55 -1.18 3.77 48.94
N HIS A 56 -0.87 3.63 50.23
CA HIS A 56 -1.79 3.02 51.20
C HIS A 56 -3.14 3.75 51.38
N ALA A 57 -3.24 5.03 51.01
CA ALA A 57 -4.47 5.81 51.04
C ALA A 57 -5.29 5.69 49.74
N ASP A 58 -4.69 5.27 48.62
CA ASP A 58 -5.29 5.26 47.28
C ASP A 58 -5.42 3.84 46.68
N LEU A 59 -5.92 2.89 47.48
CA LEU A 59 -6.09 1.47 47.08
C LEU A 59 -7.00 1.24 45.86
N GLY A 60 -7.74 2.26 45.43
CA GLY A 60 -8.63 2.21 44.26
C GLY A 60 -7.93 2.48 42.92
N ALA A 61 -6.69 3.00 42.91
CA ALA A 61 -6.01 3.39 41.69
C ALA A 61 -5.68 2.17 40.80
N ARG A 62 -5.97 2.29 39.50
CA ARG A 62 -5.79 1.23 38.50
C ARG A 62 -4.89 1.69 37.36
N ALA A 63 -4.20 0.74 36.75
CA ALA A 63 -3.57 0.88 35.45
C ALA A 63 -4.26 -0.08 34.47
N TRP A 64 -4.24 0.26 33.17
CA TRP A 64 -4.78 -0.58 32.11
C TRP A 64 -3.75 -0.72 31.01
N MET A 65 -3.50 -1.95 30.57
CA MET A 65 -2.73 -2.23 29.37
C MET A 65 -3.71 -2.50 28.22
N SER A 66 -3.59 -1.76 27.11
CA SER A 66 -4.35 -2.03 25.89
C SER A 66 -3.42 -2.64 24.83
N HIS A 67 -3.66 -3.91 24.51
CA HIS A 67 -3.06 -4.59 23.38
C HIS A 67 -4.00 -4.45 22.18
N SER A 68 -3.53 -3.83 21.10
CA SER A 68 -4.31 -3.66 19.87
C SER A 68 -3.52 -4.13 18.66
N VAL A 69 -4.15 -4.92 17.80
CA VAL A 69 -3.58 -5.39 16.54
C VAL A 69 -4.18 -4.58 15.39
N ILE A 70 -3.33 -4.02 14.54
CA ILE A 70 -3.74 -3.36 13.29
C ILE A 70 -3.20 -4.21 12.13
N SER A 71 -4.09 -4.89 11.41
CA SER A 71 -3.74 -5.66 10.22
C SER A 71 -3.87 -4.83 8.95
N PHE A 72 -3.07 -5.20 7.95
CA PHE A 72 -3.11 -4.62 6.62
C PHE A 72 -2.98 -5.73 5.58
N ASP A 73 -3.96 -5.80 4.70
CA ASP A 73 -3.91 -6.61 3.49
C ASP A 73 -3.89 -5.67 2.29
N TYR A 74 -3.02 -5.97 1.33
CA TYR A 74 -2.93 -5.22 0.08
C TYR A 74 -2.53 -6.14 -1.06
N ARG A 75 -2.84 -5.73 -2.28
CA ARG A 75 -2.59 -6.54 -3.47
C ARG A 75 -1.41 -5.99 -4.25
N VAL A 76 -0.55 -6.87 -4.72
CA VAL A 76 0.40 -6.56 -5.81
C VAL A 76 -0.08 -7.32 -7.03
N VAL A 77 -0.44 -6.59 -8.08
CA VAL A 77 -1.11 -7.14 -9.26
C VAL A 77 -0.28 -6.83 -10.48
N GLU A 78 0.35 -7.86 -11.06
CA GLU A 78 0.93 -7.79 -12.38
C GLU A 78 -0.20 -7.75 -13.43
N VAL A 79 -0.27 -6.66 -14.19
CA VAL A 79 -1.20 -6.46 -15.29
C VAL A 79 -0.46 -6.79 -16.58
N PRO A 80 -1.07 -7.56 -17.51
CA PRO A 80 -0.41 -7.86 -18.77
C PRO A 80 0.08 -6.59 -19.48
N ARG A 81 1.29 -6.66 -20.02
CA ARG A 81 1.98 -5.51 -20.63
C ARG A 81 1.06 -4.73 -21.57
N GLY A 82 0.90 -3.44 -21.30
CA GLY A 82 0.17 -2.48 -22.12
C GLY A 82 -1.32 -2.42 -21.83
N ASN A 83 -1.87 -3.35 -21.05
CA ASN A 83 -3.29 -3.43 -20.78
C ASN A 83 -3.76 -2.46 -19.68
N LEU A 84 -2.89 -1.94 -18.80
CA LEU A 84 -3.38 -1.17 -17.65
C LEU A 84 -4.13 0.10 -18.05
N LEU A 85 -3.70 0.76 -19.13
CA LEU A 85 -4.35 1.94 -19.70
C LEU A 85 -5.30 1.60 -20.85
N ASP A 86 -5.50 0.31 -21.16
CA ASP A 86 -6.49 -0.12 -22.15
C ASP A 86 -7.91 0.03 -21.55
N PRO A 87 -8.85 0.73 -22.22
CA PRO A 87 -10.24 0.84 -21.80
C PRO A 87 -10.94 -0.49 -21.47
N SER A 88 -10.54 -1.62 -22.05
CA SER A 88 -11.09 -2.95 -21.78
C SER A 88 -10.62 -3.56 -20.45
N CYS A 89 -9.51 -3.07 -19.89
CA CYS A 89 -9.00 -3.46 -18.57
C CYS A 89 -9.68 -2.67 -17.45
N ASP A 90 -10.16 -3.29 -16.39
CA ASP A 90 -10.83 -2.57 -15.27
C ASP A 90 -9.91 -2.30 -14.07
N ALA A 91 -8.61 -2.58 -14.20
CA ALA A 91 -7.67 -2.60 -13.08
C ALA A 91 -7.53 -1.24 -12.35
N LEU A 92 -7.52 -0.11 -13.05
CA LEU A 92 -7.45 1.21 -12.38
C LEU A 92 -8.70 1.51 -11.54
N ILE A 93 -9.83 0.86 -11.81
CA ILE A 93 -11.07 1.04 -11.06
C ILE A 93 -11.19 -0.02 -9.97
N LEU A 94 -11.01 -1.30 -10.33
CA LEU A 94 -11.39 -2.45 -9.50
C LEU A 94 -10.20 -3.38 -9.20
N GLY A 95 -8.99 -3.10 -9.68
CA GLY A 95 -7.82 -3.95 -9.50
C GLY A 95 -7.41 -4.15 -8.04
N HIS A 96 -7.80 -3.25 -7.15
CA HIS A 96 -7.63 -3.40 -5.71
C HIS A 96 -8.59 -4.42 -5.06
N LEU A 97 -9.61 -4.88 -5.78
CA LEU A 97 -10.59 -5.85 -5.28
C LEU A 97 -10.46 -7.19 -6.06
N PRO A 98 -10.32 -8.33 -5.36
CA PRO A 98 -10.25 -9.64 -6.00
C PRO A 98 -11.46 -9.91 -6.90
N ARG A 99 -11.25 -10.58 -8.03
CA ARG A 99 -12.36 -11.00 -8.90
C ARG A 99 -13.25 -11.99 -8.13
N GLY A 100 -14.56 -11.76 -8.20
CA GLY A 100 -15.56 -12.58 -7.50
C GLY A 100 -15.73 -12.26 -6.01
N SER A 101 -15.03 -11.27 -5.45
CA SER A 101 -15.25 -10.85 -4.06
C SER A 101 -16.55 -10.06 -3.91
N GLU A 102 -17.16 -10.15 -2.73
CA GLU A 102 -18.38 -9.39 -2.40
C GLU A 102 -18.14 -7.87 -2.51
N GLU A 103 -17.00 -7.40 -2.04
CA GLU A 103 -16.62 -5.98 -2.12
C GLU A 103 -16.53 -5.49 -3.56
N ARG A 104 -16.01 -6.34 -4.46
CA ARG A 104 -15.96 -6.03 -5.89
C ARG A 104 -17.36 -5.95 -6.48
N TRP A 105 -18.21 -6.93 -6.19
CA TRP A 105 -19.61 -6.95 -6.65
C TRP A 105 -20.40 -5.74 -6.16
N LEU A 106 -20.22 -5.33 -4.90
CA LEU A 106 -20.81 -4.11 -4.34
C LEU A 106 -20.26 -2.85 -5.01
N ALA A 107 -18.95 -2.80 -5.29
CA ALA A 107 -18.35 -1.67 -5.98
C ALA A 107 -18.87 -1.55 -7.42
N GLU A 108 -19.06 -2.65 -8.14
CA GLU A 108 -19.57 -2.65 -9.52
C GLU A 108 -21.00 -2.10 -9.64
N GLN A 109 -21.79 -2.15 -8.57
CA GLN A 109 -23.18 -1.65 -8.55
C GLN A 109 -23.33 -0.15 -8.34
N ARG A 110 -22.25 0.57 -8.02
CA ARG A 110 -22.30 2.01 -7.73
C ARG A 110 -21.47 2.82 -8.73
N PRO A 111 -21.84 4.09 -8.97
CA PRO A 111 -21.01 5.01 -9.73
C PRO A 111 -19.60 5.11 -9.14
N GLN A 112 -18.59 5.11 -9.99
CA GLN A 112 -17.20 5.20 -9.59
C GLN A 112 -16.70 6.64 -9.72
N ARG A 113 -15.92 7.06 -8.73
CA ARG A 113 -15.23 8.35 -8.71
C ARG A 113 -13.75 8.15 -8.40
N ARG A 114 -12.84 8.83 -9.11
CA ARG A 114 -11.40 8.70 -8.88
C ARG A 114 -10.69 10.05 -8.92
N LEU A 115 -9.84 10.29 -7.92
CA LEU A 115 -8.81 11.32 -7.99
C LEU A 115 -7.51 10.65 -8.45
N ILE A 116 -6.95 11.12 -9.56
CA ILE A 116 -5.68 10.65 -10.09
C ILE A 116 -4.63 11.72 -9.81
N VAL A 117 -3.52 11.31 -9.21
CA VAL A 117 -2.32 12.13 -9.06
C VAL A 117 -1.24 11.51 -9.92
N ILE A 118 -0.74 12.29 -10.88
CA ILE A 118 0.17 11.80 -11.91
C ILE A 118 1.39 12.72 -12.04
N ASP A 119 2.55 12.10 -12.21
CA ASP A 119 3.78 12.83 -12.54
C ASP A 119 3.64 13.57 -13.88
N GLU A 120 4.17 14.79 -13.96
CA GLU A 120 4.07 15.66 -15.14
C GLU A 120 4.69 15.03 -16.41
N THR A 121 5.81 14.32 -16.29
CA THR A 121 6.47 13.65 -17.44
C THR A 121 5.62 12.48 -17.91
N VAL A 122 5.10 11.67 -16.97
CA VAL A 122 4.19 10.57 -17.29
C VAL A 122 2.90 11.09 -17.91
N TYR A 123 2.36 12.19 -17.42
CA TYR A 123 1.15 12.81 -17.99
C TYR A 123 1.37 13.30 -19.43
N LYS A 124 2.53 13.87 -19.74
CA LYS A 124 2.88 14.28 -21.12
C LYS A 124 2.90 13.08 -22.08
N LEU A 125 3.33 11.91 -21.61
CA LEU A 125 3.43 10.69 -22.42
C LEU A 125 2.12 9.90 -22.52
N TYR A 126 1.36 9.81 -21.43
CA TYR A 126 0.24 8.87 -21.28
C TYR A 126 -1.09 9.53 -20.89
N GLY A 127 -1.13 10.85 -20.69
CA GLY A 127 -2.30 11.57 -20.17
C GLY A 127 -3.56 11.39 -21.01
N ASP A 128 -3.43 11.33 -22.34
CA ASP A 128 -4.56 11.06 -23.25
C ASP A 128 -5.14 9.66 -23.03
N ARG A 129 -4.28 8.64 -22.87
CA ARG A 129 -4.71 7.27 -22.58
C ARG A 129 -5.39 7.18 -21.22
N VAL A 130 -4.86 7.87 -20.20
CA VAL A 130 -5.47 7.95 -18.86
C VAL A 130 -6.86 8.59 -18.92
N ARG A 131 -7.04 9.70 -19.64
CA ARG A 131 -8.36 10.33 -19.84
C ARG A 131 -9.33 9.39 -20.55
N ALA A 132 -8.92 8.88 -21.72
CA ALA A 132 -9.74 7.99 -22.53
C ALA A 132 -10.19 6.74 -21.74
N TYR A 133 -9.32 6.21 -20.87
CA TYR A 133 -9.64 5.11 -19.98
C TYR A 133 -10.84 5.43 -19.06
N PHE A 134 -10.80 6.54 -18.33
CA PHE A 134 -11.87 6.88 -17.38
C PHE A 134 -13.15 7.37 -18.08
N GLU A 135 -13.02 8.09 -19.20
CA GLU A 135 -14.14 8.57 -20.02
C GLU A 135 -14.93 7.41 -20.64
N SER A 136 -14.25 6.45 -21.27
CA SER A 136 -14.88 5.27 -21.89
C SER A 136 -15.66 4.41 -20.89
N ARG A 137 -15.23 4.41 -19.62
CA ARG A 137 -15.87 3.71 -18.51
C ARG A 137 -16.86 4.56 -17.71
N LYS A 138 -17.10 5.81 -18.14
CA LYS A 138 -18.03 6.75 -17.50
C LYS A 138 -17.74 6.97 -16.01
N VAL A 139 -16.46 6.98 -15.64
CA VAL A 139 -16.01 7.25 -14.27
C VAL A 139 -15.85 8.76 -14.10
N GLN A 140 -16.49 9.32 -13.08
CA GLN A 140 -16.22 10.72 -12.72
C GLN A 140 -14.80 10.81 -12.17
N HIS A 141 -13.97 11.67 -12.75
CA HIS A 141 -12.58 11.74 -12.36
C HIS A 141 -12.02 13.15 -12.42
N GLU A 142 -10.99 13.39 -11.61
CA GLU A 142 -10.13 14.56 -11.72
C GLU A 142 -8.67 14.12 -11.75
N ILE A 143 -7.85 14.84 -12.53
CA ILE A 143 -6.42 14.57 -12.65
C ILE A 143 -5.66 15.76 -12.08
N LEU A 144 -4.84 15.49 -11.07
CA LEU A 144 -3.84 16.40 -10.53
C LEU A 144 -2.48 16.04 -11.12
N VAL A 145 -1.92 16.95 -11.90
CA VAL A 145 -0.60 16.81 -12.50
C VAL A 145 0.41 17.58 -11.65
N LEU A 146 1.46 16.93 -11.19
CA LEU A 146 2.52 17.55 -10.39
C LEU A 146 3.89 17.18 -10.93
N PRO A 147 4.88 18.08 -10.91
CA PRO A 147 6.26 17.70 -11.17
C PRO A 147 6.74 16.83 -10.00
N MET A 148 7.14 15.57 -10.21
CA MET A 148 7.56 14.68 -9.14
C MET A 148 9.04 14.33 -9.27
N VAL A 149 9.91 15.11 -8.62
CA VAL A 149 11.37 14.90 -8.61
C VAL A 149 11.90 14.85 -7.18
N GLU A 150 13.09 14.29 -6.97
CA GLU A 150 13.63 14.09 -5.62
C GLU A 150 13.84 15.43 -4.89
N GLU A 151 14.15 16.50 -5.63
CA GLU A 151 14.37 17.85 -5.11
C GLU A 151 13.12 18.48 -4.51
N ASN A 152 11.93 18.12 -5.00
CA ASN A 152 10.67 18.67 -4.52
C ASN A 152 9.85 17.68 -3.68
N LYS A 153 10.38 16.48 -3.43
CA LYS A 153 9.81 15.46 -2.55
C LYS A 153 9.73 15.97 -1.10
N SER A 154 8.67 16.69 -0.79
CA SER A 154 8.57 17.54 0.40
C SER A 154 7.18 17.47 1.06
N MET A 155 7.06 18.04 2.26
CA MET A 155 5.76 18.13 2.93
C MET A 155 4.83 19.09 2.20
N GLU A 156 5.35 20.12 1.56
CA GLU A 156 4.62 21.08 0.74
C GLU A 156 3.90 20.37 -0.41
N LEU A 157 4.62 19.53 -1.15
CA LEU A 157 4.03 18.73 -2.25
C LEU A 157 3.01 17.71 -1.73
N THR A 158 3.26 17.13 -0.54
CA THR A 158 2.31 16.24 0.15
C THR A 158 1.01 16.97 0.51
N LEU A 159 1.09 18.22 0.98
CA LEU A 159 -0.07 19.04 1.33
C LEU A 159 -0.85 19.50 0.10
N GLU A 160 -0.20 19.68 -1.05
CA GLU A 160 -0.89 19.96 -2.32
C GLU A 160 -1.80 18.81 -2.74
N VAL A 161 -1.33 17.56 -2.61
CA VAL A 161 -2.15 16.37 -2.83
C VAL A 161 -3.33 16.34 -1.85
N ALA A 162 -3.08 16.58 -0.56
CA ALA A 162 -4.15 16.60 0.46
C ALA A 162 -5.19 17.71 0.22
N LYS A 163 -4.76 18.87 -0.29
CA LYS A 163 -5.65 19.96 -0.70
C LYS A 163 -6.58 19.48 -1.82
N LYS A 164 -6.03 18.82 -2.83
CA LYS A 164 -6.84 18.28 -3.94
C LYS A 164 -7.81 17.20 -3.50
N MET A 165 -7.39 16.31 -2.59
CA MET A 165 -8.29 15.29 -1.98
C MET A 165 -9.49 15.94 -1.28
N LYS A 166 -9.28 17.09 -0.60
CA LYS A 166 -10.35 17.87 0.02
C LYS A 166 -11.25 18.54 -1.02
N GLU A 167 -10.68 19.16 -2.05
CA GLU A 167 -11.43 19.83 -3.13
C GLU A 167 -12.32 18.86 -3.90
N PHE A 168 -11.81 17.68 -4.24
CA PHE A 168 -12.58 16.61 -4.89
C PHE A 168 -13.63 15.98 -3.96
N ASN A 169 -13.57 16.29 -2.65
CA ASN A 169 -14.38 15.69 -1.59
C ASN A 169 -14.39 14.16 -1.66
N ILE A 170 -13.19 13.59 -1.60
CA ILE A 170 -13.01 12.14 -1.70
C ILE A 170 -13.73 11.41 -0.56
N ASP A 171 -14.40 10.31 -0.89
CA ASP A 171 -14.97 9.43 0.11
C ASP A 171 -13.85 8.81 0.98
N ARG A 172 -14.16 8.57 2.25
CA ARG A 172 -13.17 8.10 3.23
C ARG A 172 -12.61 6.71 2.92
N ARG A 173 -13.38 5.82 2.29
CA ARG A 173 -13.02 4.39 2.20
C ARG A 173 -13.23 3.76 0.83
N THR A 174 -14.01 4.38 -0.04
CA THR A 174 -14.53 3.71 -1.23
C THR A 174 -14.00 4.27 -2.55
N GLU A 175 -13.30 5.40 -2.47
CA GLU A 175 -12.71 6.09 -3.59
C GLU A 175 -11.19 6.17 -3.37
N PRO A 176 -10.41 5.13 -3.72
CA PRO A 176 -8.97 5.20 -3.57
C PRO A 176 -8.37 6.28 -4.50
N VAL A 177 -7.41 7.06 -3.98
CA VAL A 177 -6.57 7.94 -4.82
C VAL A 177 -5.65 7.08 -5.67
N ILE A 178 -5.46 7.41 -6.94
CA ILE A 178 -4.54 6.67 -7.82
C ILE A 178 -3.27 7.50 -8.00
N ALA A 179 -2.12 6.97 -7.58
CA ALA A 179 -0.80 7.55 -7.80
C ALA A 179 -0.15 6.91 -9.04
N ILE A 180 0.14 7.70 -10.08
CA ILE A 180 0.77 7.22 -11.32
C ILE A 180 2.11 7.93 -11.51
N GLY A 181 3.21 7.21 -11.31
CA GLY A 181 4.55 7.80 -11.44
C GLY A 181 5.67 6.93 -10.89
N GLY A 182 6.87 7.51 -10.81
CA GLY A 182 8.02 6.89 -10.14
C GLY A 182 7.93 6.97 -8.61
N GLY A 183 9.00 6.55 -7.93
CA GLY A 183 9.03 6.42 -6.47
C GLY A 183 8.65 7.70 -5.69
N VAL A 184 9.06 8.87 -6.18
CA VAL A 184 8.69 10.17 -5.59
C VAL A 184 7.17 10.36 -5.54
N CYS A 185 6.49 10.12 -6.66
CA CYS A 185 5.03 10.24 -6.74
C CYS A 185 4.34 9.26 -5.80
N LEU A 186 4.77 7.99 -5.80
CA LEU A 186 4.15 6.94 -4.97
C LEU A 186 4.30 7.24 -3.48
N ASP A 187 5.47 7.73 -3.05
CA ASP A 187 5.75 8.11 -1.68
C ASP A 187 4.94 9.32 -1.22
N VAL A 188 4.91 10.39 -2.02
CA VAL A 188 4.20 11.64 -1.68
C VAL A 188 2.69 11.41 -1.61
N VAL A 189 2.11 10.72 -2.59
CA VAL A 189 0.67 10.42 -2.61
C VAL A 189 0.32 9.43 -1.50
N GLY A 190 1.17 8.44 -1.24
CA GLY A 190 0.99 7.50 -0.14
C GLY A 190 1.02 8.21 1.22
N LEU A 191 1.93 9.16 1.44
CA LEU A 191 2.01 9.95 2.66
C LEU A 191 0.78 10.86 2.81
N ALA A 192 0.37 11.55 1.75
CA ALA A 192 -0.84 12.38 1.77
C ALA A 192 -2.07 11.54 2.11
N SER A 193 -2.20 10.35 1.52
CA SER A 193 -3.30 9.42 1.75
C SER A 193 -3.30 8.85 3.17
N ALA A 194 -2.12 8.57 3.74
CA ALA A 194 -1.97 8.14 5.13
C ALA A 194 -2.42 9.22 6.13
N LEU A 195 -2.07 10.48 5.87
CA LEU A 195 -2.41 11.61 6.72
C LEU A 195 -3.88 12.03 6.57
N PHE A 196 -4.43 11.99 5.35
CA PHE A 196 -5.78 12.45 5.08
C PHE A 196 -6.83 11.58 5.76
N ARG A 197 -7.66 12.20 6.62
CA ARG A 197 -8.66 11.54 7.48
C ARG A 197 -8.10 10.36 8.29
N ARG A 198 -6.80 10.40 8.62
CA ARG A 198 -6.04 9.38 9.36
C ARG A 198 -5.97 8.01 8.66
N ARG A 199 -6.23 7.99 7.34
CA ARG A 199 -6.06 6.89 6.36
C ARG A 199 -7.17 6.98 5.33
N THR A 200 -6.79 7.32 4.11
CA THR A 200 -7.60 7.22 2.89
C THR A 200 -6.96 6.16 2.00
N PRO A 201 -7.76 5.24 1.40
CA PRO A 201 -7.21 4.24 0.49
C PRO A 201 -6.52 4.88 -0.72
N TYR A 202 -5.49 4.21 -1.23
CA TYR A 202 -4.80 4.64 -2.44
C TYR A 202 -4.25 3.45 -3.21
N ILE A 203 -4.07 3.63 -4.52
CA ILE A 203 -3.52 2.66 -5.46
C ILE A 203 -2.22 3.23 -6.00
N ARG A 204 -1.19 2.39 -6.14
CA ARG A 204 0.07 2.72 -6.78
C ARG A 204 0.12 2.15 -8.19
N VAL A 205 0.56 2.97 -9.13
CA VAL A 205 0.88 2.58 -10.51
C VAL A 205 2.32 3.02 -10.76
N PRO A 206 3.32 2.16 -10.46
CA PRO A 206 4.72 2.48 -10.72
C PRO A 206 4.99 2.57 -12.21
N THR A 207 5.63 3.64 -12.64
CA THR A 207 5.99 3.85 -14.05
C THR A 207 7.49 3.76 -14.31
N THR A 208 8.32 3.70 -13.27
CA THR A 208 9.77 3.49 -13.40
C THR A 208 10.17 2.05 -13.06
N ALA A 209 11.21 1.52 -13.71
CA ALA A 209 11.69 0.16 -13.41
C ALA A 209 12.09 0.01 -11.93
N LEU A 210 12.71 1.05 -11.36
CA LEU A 210 13.02 1.15 -9.94
C LEU A 210 11.76 1.10 -9.05
N SER A 211 10.77 1.95 -9.33
CA SER A 211 9.55 1.97 -8.53
C SER A 211 8.74 0.68 -8.64
N TYR A 212 8.82 -0.02 -9.78
CA TYR A 212 8.13 -1.27 -10.02
C TYR A 212 8.54 -2.32 -9.00
N VAL A 213 9.85 -2.52 -8.77
CA VAL A 213 10.37 -3.58 -7.91
C VAL A 213 10.63 -3.19 -6.46
N ASP A 214 10.59 -1.90 -6.12
CA ASP A 214 10.87 -1.41 -4.76
C ASP A 214 9.71 -0.58 -4.20
N ALA A 215 9.59 0.68 -4.64
CA ALA A 215 8.66 1.65 -4.06
C ALA A 215 7.17 1.26 -4.20
N SER A 216 6.80 0.42 -5.16
CA SER A 216 5.42 -0.03 -5.33
C SER A 216 5.00 -1.06 -4.28
N VAL A 217 5.93 -1.92 -3.86
CA VAL A 217 5.67 -3.12 -3.04
C VAL A 217 5.60 -2.77 -1.56
N GLY A 218 6.58 -2.03 -1.04
CA GLY A 218 6.70 -1.79 0.41
C GLY A 218 5.63 -0.87 1.01
N ALA A 219 5.39 -0.93 2.32
CA ALA A 219 4.41 -0.08 3.01
C ALA A 219 4.92 1.34 3.35
N LYS A 220 6.17 1.65 3.01
CA LYS A 220 6.82 2.92 3.35
C LYS A 220 6.29 4.03 2.44
N ASN A 221 5.97 5.17 3.04
CA ASN A 221 5.71 6.43 2.37
C ASN A 221 6.57 7.50 3.05
N GLY A 222 7.01 8.52 2.32
CA GLY A 222 7.74 9.61 2.96
C GLY A 222 8.08 10.80 2.09
N CYS A 223 8.58 11.84 2.74
CA CYS A 223 9.15 13.00 2.09
C CYS A 223 10.47 13.41 2.75
N ASN A 224 11.25 14.22 2.04
CA ASN A 224 12.48 14.80 2.53
C ASN A 224 12.15 15.96 3.49
N PHE A 225 12.98 16.15 4.52
CA PHE A 225 12.80 17.23 5.49
C PHE A 225 14.13 17.65 6.10
N GLY A 226 14.39 18.96 6.16
CA GLY A 226 15.62 19.51 6.77
C GLY A 226 16.91 18.96 6.16
N GLY A 227 16.97 18.82 4.82
CA GLY A 227 18.13 18.27 4.11
C GLY A 227 18.33 16.75 4.27
N SER A 228 17.40 16.05 4.93
CA SER A 228 17.47 14.59 5.13
C SER A 228 16.46 13.86 4.27
N LYS A 229 16.90 12.78 3.61
CA LYS A 229 16.03 11.93 2.79
C LYS A 229 15.03 11.14 3.62
N ASN A 230 13.78 11.05 3.15
CA ASN A 230 12.70 10.23 3.73
C ASN A 230 12.54 10.40 5.26
N ARG A 231 12.75 11.61 5.78
CA ARG A 231 12.80 11.88 7.22
C ARG A 231 11.41 11.93 7.85
N LEU A 232 10.40 12.33 7.09
CA LEU A 232 9.00 12.32 7.52
C LEU A 232 8.26 11.25 6.71
N GLY A 233 7.49 10.39 7.37
CA GLY A 233 6.88 9.27 6.68
C GLY A 233 5.91 8.45 7.54
N THR A 234 5.32 7.44 6.90
CA THR A 234 4.36 6.51 7.52
C THR A 234 4.54 5.11 6.98
N TYR A 235 4.14 4.11 7.75
CA TYR A 235 3.98 2.73 7.29
C TYR A 235 2.50 2.45 7.03
N VAL A 236 2.01 2.82 5.85
CA VAL A 236 0.63 2.58 5.43
C VAL A 236 0.66 2.05 3.99
N PRO A 237 0.42 0.75 3.78
CA PRO A 237 0.46 0.17 2.44
C PRO A 237 -0.68 0.70 1.56
N PRO A 238 -0.53 0.63 0.22
CA PRO A 238 -1.63 0.89 -0.69
C PRO A 238 -2.73 -0.16 -0.50
N CYS A 239 -3.91 0.03 -1.09
CA CYS A 239 -4.85 -1.08 -1.26
C CYS A 239 -4.42 -2.00 -2.42
N ALA A 240 -3.76 -1.44 -3.45
CA ALA A 240 -3.06 -2.22 -4.45
C ALA A 240 -1.89 -1.47 -5.11
N ALA A 241 -0.89 -2.23 -5.55
CA ALA A 241 0.07 -1.84 -6.56
C ALA A 241 -0.28 -2.55 -7.88
N LEU A 242 -0.52 -1.77 -8.94
CA LEU A 242 -0.86 -2.27 -10.28
C LEU A 242 0.36 -2.11 -11.17
N LEU A 243 0.99 -3.22 -11.50
CA LEU A 243 2.27 -3.27 -12.16
C LEU A 243 2.08 -3.52 -13.66
N ASP A 244 2.49 -2.59 -14.51
CA ASP A 244 2.49 -2.76 -15.97
C ASP A 244 3.86 -2.34 -16.51
N CYS A 245 4.64 -3.30 -16.99
CA CYS A 245 6.00 -3.05 -17.46
C CYS A 245 6.05 -2.33 -18.83
N GLU A 246 4.91 -2.02 -19.46
CA GLU A 246 4.86 -1.18 -20.66
C GLU A 246 5.42 0.22 -20.43
N PHE A 247 5.27 0.77 -19.21
CA PHE A 247 5.84 2.08 -18.87
C PHE A 247 7.37 2.14 -19.00
N PHE A 248 8.04 0.99 -19.06
CA PHE A 248 9.48 0.93 -19.26
C PHE A 248 9.88 1.37 -20.66
N ALA A 249 9.00 1.18 -21.67
CA ALA A 249 9.26 1.51 -23.06
C ALA A 249 9.68 2.99 -23.28
N THR A 250 9.20 3.90 -22.43
CA THR A 250 9.51 5.34 -22.51
C THR A 250 10.62 5.81 -21.58
N GLN A 251 11.19 4.95 -20.74
CA GLN A 251 12.33 5.31 -19.89
C GLN A 251 13.64 5.30 -20.68
N GLU A 252 14.62 6.09 -20.25
CA GLU A 252 15.99 5.96 -20.75
C GLU A 252 16.61 4.66 -20.25
N SER A 253 17.51 4.04 -21.02
CA SER A 253 18.15 2.78 -20.63
C SER A 253 18.91 2.89 -19.30
N ARG A 254 19.40 4.09 -18.97
CA ARG A 254 20.01 4.41 -17.67
C ARG A 254 19.02 4.27 -16.51
N ASP A 255 17.77 4.71 -16.68
CA ASP A 255 16.75 4.63 -15.63
C ASP A 255 16.24 3.20 -15.45
N VAL A 256 16.18 2.43 -16.53
CA VAL A 256 15.92 0.98 -16.45
C VAL A 256 17.05 0.27 -15.72
N ALA A 257 18.31 0.61 -16.02
CA ALA A 257 19.48 0.06 -15.33
C ALA A 257 19.49 0.39 -13.82
N ASN A 258 18.99 1.57 -13.41
CA ASN A 258 18.80 1.89 -11.99
C ASN A 258 17.82 0.91 -11.32
N GLY A 259 16.74 0.51 -12.00
CA GLY A 259 15.84 -0.53 -11.50
C GLY A 259 16.50 -1.90 -11.41
N ILE A 260 17.30 -2.28 -12.41
CA ILE A 260 18.07 -3.52 -12.42
C ILE A 260 19.07 -3.56 -11.25
N ALA A 261 19.67 -2.43 -10.87
CA ALA A 261 20.56 -2.37 -9.71
C ALA A 261 19.86 -2.79 -8.41
N GLU A 262 18.61 -2.39 -8.20
CA GLU A 262 17.82 -2.86 -7.04
C GLU A 262 17.44 -4.34 -7.15
N MET A 263 17.17 -4.84 -8.37
CA MET A 263 16.96 -6.27 -8.60
C MET A 263 18.23 -7.07 -8.25
N ALA A 264 19.41 -6.57 -8.63
CA ALA A 264 20.70 -7.18 -8.31
C ALA A 264 20.98 -7.19 -6.80
N LYS A 265 20.62 -6.12 -6.08
CA LYS A 265 20.68 -6.09 -4.61
C LYS A 265 19.88 -7.24 -4.01
N MET A 266 18.64 -7.46 -4.46
CA MET A 266 17.81 -8.57 -3.98
C MET A 266 18.39 -9.93 -4.36
N ALA A 267 18.88 -10.07 -5.59
CA ALA A 267 19.52 -11.28 -6.09
C ALA A 267 20.69 -11.72 -5.20
N ILE A 268 21.63 -10.81 -4.92
CA ILE A 268 22.80 -11.06 -4.08
C ILE A 268 22.41 -11.47 -2.66
N MET A 269 21.31 -10.92 -2.13
CA MET A 269 20.88 -11.18 -0.76
C MET A 269 20.05 -12.45 -0.61
N LYS A 270 19.28 -12.85 -1.63
CA LYS A 270 18.17 -13.81 -1.46
C LYS A 270 17.95 -14.80 -2.61
N SER A 271 18.44 -14.55 -3.84
CA SER A 271 18.03 -15.34 -5.00
C SER A 271 19.17 -15.59 -6.00
N GLU A 272 19.72 -16.81 -5.96
CA GLU A 272 20.69 -17.31 -6.93
C GLU A 272 20.13 -17.31 -8.35
N GLU A 273 18.88 -17.75 -8.54
CA GLU A 273 18.23 -17.76 -9.86
C GLU A 273 18.13 -16.34 -10.45
N LEU A 274 17.68 -15.36 -9.64
CA LEU A 274 17.63 -13.97 -10.09
C LEU A 274 19.03 -13.45 -10.42
N PHE A 275 20.05 -13.83 -9.65
CA PHE A 275 21.42 -13.41 -9.89
C PHE A 275 21.93 -13.91 -11.25
N CYS A 276 21.76 -15.22 -11.53
CA CYS A 276 22.17 -15.80 -12.80
C CYS A 276 21.42 -15.18 -13.99
N LEU A 277 20.11 -14.95 -13.86
CA LEU A 277 19.34 -14.31 -14.93
C LEU A 277 19.79 -12.87 -15.20
N LEU A 278 20.16 -12.12 -14.16
CA LEU A 278 20.68 -10.76 -14.30
C LEU A 278 22.10 -10.74 -14.86
N GLU A 279 22.94 -11.71 -14.50
CA GLU A 279 24.28 -11.87 -15.08
C GLU A 279 24.21 -12.18 -16.58
N GLU A 280 23.30 -13.08 -16.99
CA GLU A 280 23.14 -13.48 -18.38
C GLU A 280 22.43 -12.42 -19.24
N HIS A 281 21.37 -11.80 -18.72
CA HIS A 281 20.47 -10.96 -19.51
C HIS A 281 20.49 -9.47 -19.16
N GLY A 282 21.16 -9.04 -18.09
CA GLY A 282 21.11 -7.68 -17.55
C GLY A 282 21.33 -6.57 -18.58
N PRO A 283 22.43 -6.60 -19.38
CA PRO A 283 22.66 -5.59 -20.41
C PRO A 283 21.52 -5.49 -21.44
N ARG A 284 20.96 -6.64 -21.83
CA ARG A 284 19.83 -6.71 -22.76
C ARG A 284 18.56 -6.15 -22.13
N LEU A 285 18.23 -6.56 -20.90
CA LEU A 285 17.03 -6.09 -20.19
C LEU A 285 17.03 -4.56 -20.02
N ALA A 286 18.20 -3.95 -19.79
CA ALA A 286 18.36 -2.51 -19.74
C ALA A 286 18.10 -1.82 -21.09
N ASN A 287 18.70 -2.36 -22.17
CA ASN A 287 18.60 -1.77 -23.51
C ASN A 287 17.22 -1.96 -24.15
N ASP A 288 16.68 -3.16 -24.03
CA ASP A 288 15.40 -3.55 -24.64
C ASP A 288 14.22 -3.22 -23.72
N LYS A 289 14.47 -2.62 -22.55
CA LYS A 289 13.45 -2.16 -21.60
C LYS A 289 12.50 -3.29 -21.21
N PHE A 290 13.08 -4.46 -20.93
CA PHE A 290 12.37 -5.71 -20.64
C PHE A 290 11.41 -6.18 -21.74
N MET A 291 11.56 -5.74 -22.99
CA MET A 291 10.84 -6.35 -24.13
C MET A 291 11.30 -7.81 -24.32
N PRO A 292 10.37 -8.76 -24.51
CA PRO A 292 10.75 -10.11 -24.93
C PRO A 292 11.20 -10.09 -26.39
N ASN A 293 12.23 -10.88 -26.71
CA ASN A 293 12.74 -11.01 -28.07
C ASN A 293 11.91 -11.96 -28.96
N SER A 294 11.07 -12.78 -28.34
CA SER A 294 10.18 -13.73 -29.00
C SER A 294 9.08 -14.17 -28.03
N ASP A 295 8.04 -14.85 -28.53
CA ASP A 295 6.94 -15.36 -27.69
C ASP A 295 7.38 -16.39 -26.63
N VAL A 296 8.56 -16.99 -26.79
CA VAL A 296 9.13 -17.96 -25.84
C VAL A 296 10.19 -17.36 -24.92
N ASP A 297 10.52 -16.07 -25.08
CA ASP A 297 11.49 -15.38 -24.22
C ASP A 297 10.85 -15.01 -22.87
N GLY A 298 10.98 -15.94 -21.92
CA GLY A 298 10.47 -15.78 -20.56
C GLY A 298 11.36 -14.98 -19.61
N ALA A 299 12.58 -14.62 -20.01
CA ALA A 299 13.56 -14.03 -19.10
C ALA A 299 13.10 -12.68 -18.50
N PRO A 300 12.57 -11.71 -19.26
CA PRO A 300 12.12 -10.44 -18.68
C PRO A 300 11.05 -10.64 -17.61
N SER A 301 10.04 -11.46 -17.89
CA SER A 301 8.94 -11.76 -16.97
C SER A 301 9.42 -12.52 -15.74
N ARG A 302 10.37 -13.47 -15.90
CA ARG A 302 10.92 -14.23 -14.77
C ARG A 302 11.73 -13.34 -13.83
N VAL A 303 12.56 -12.46 -14.37
CA VAL A 303 13.34 -11.48 -13.58
C VAL A 303 12.42 -10.55 -12.80
N LEU A 304 11.38 -9.99 -13.45
CA LEU A 304 10.43 -9.11 -12.76
C LEU A 304 9.67 -9.84 -11.65
N ARG A 305 9.20 -11.06 -11.92
CA ARG A 305 8.47 -11.87 -10.92
C ARG A 305 9.34 -12.20 -9.71
N LEU A 306 10.54 -12.73 -9.93
CA LEU A 306 11.48 -13.04 -8.83
C LEU A 306 11.83 -11.80 -8.01
N SER A 307 11.96 -10.64 -8.66
CA SER A 307 12.23 -9.38 -7.98
C SER A 307 11.07 -8.95 -7.07
N ILE A 308 9.82 -9.08 -7.54
CA ILE A 308 8.62 -8.77 -6.74
C ILE A 308 8.45 -9.76 -5.59
N GLU A 309 8.63 -11.06 -5.85
CA GLU A 309 8.55 -12.12 -4.82
C GLU A 309 9.61 -11.86 -3.73
N SER A 310 10.85 -11.58 -4.10
CA SER A 310 11.95 -11.30 -3.17
C SER A 310 11.73 -10.06 -2.29
N MET A 311 11.01 -9.06 -2.82
CA MET A 311 10.67 -7.82 -2.11
C MET A 311 9.47 -7.98 -1.16
N LEU A 312 8.57 -8.93 -1.45
CA LEU A 312 7.42 -9.27 -0.60
C LEU A 312 7.82 -10.14 0.60
N GLU A 313 8.86 -10.96 0.46
CA GLU A 313 9.49 -11.73 1.55
C GLU A 313 10.26 -10.87 2.56
#